data_AF-A0A857V6N7-F1
#
_entry.id   AF-A0A857V6N7-F1
#
_cell.length_a   1.000
_cell.length_b   1.000
_cell.length_c   1.000
_cell.angle_alpha   90.00
_cell.angle_beta   90.00
_cell.angle_gamma   90.00
#
_symmetry.space_group_name_H-M   'P 1'
#
loop_
_entity.id
_entity.type
_entity.pdbx_description
1 polymer ?
#
loop_
_entity_poly.entity_id
_entity_poly.type
_entity_poly.pdbx_seq_one_letter_code
_entity_poly.pdbx_strand_id
1 'polypeptide(L)'
;MNNDNTPQVNLDEALITVDQLREMGLNLPEQQLQELAVHVQDTINERIGEEAVESLTGEQLEELITMQDNGVSGDQIGEWLRTRVPDYEQIVEDNTMIVLGEVVDDIDAIQQPKPEAERE
;
A
#
# COMPACT_ATOMS: atom_id res chain seq x y z
N MET A 1 11.32 -17.18 14.32
CA MET A 1 11.28 -15.76 14.74
C MET A 1 11.49 -14.97 13.46
N ASN A 2 10.40 -14.70 12.74
CA ASN A 2 10.46 -13.85 11.56
C ASN A 2 10.26 -12.44 12.09
N ASN A 3 11.36 -11.82 12.54
CA ASN A 3 11.35 -10.38 12.72
C ASN A 3 11.55 -9.83 11.31
N ASP A 4 10.45 -9.72 10.57
CA ASP A 4 10.40 -8.90 9.38
C ASP A 4 10.65 -7.47 9.86
N ASN A 5 11.93 -7.09 9.88
CA ASN A 5 12.43 -5.80 10.35
C ASN A 5 12.69 -4.92 9.13
N THR A 6 11.94 -5.16 8.06
CA THR A 6 11.97 -4.37 6.85
C THR A 6 11.48 -2.97 7.25
N PRO A 7 12.32 -1.93 7.08
CA PRO A 7 11.93 -0.58 7.45
C PRO A 7 10.65 -0.21 6.70
N GLN A 8 9.57 0.04 7.45
CA GLN A 8 8.35 0.58 6.85
C GLN A 8 8.70 1.90 6.16
N VAL A 9 8.31 2.01 4.90
CA VAL A 9 8.55 3.20 4.09
C VAL A 9 7.23 3.91 3.91
N ASN A 10 7.16 5.15 4.37
CA ASN A 10 5.99 5.99 4.13
C ASN A 10 6.07 6.50 2.70
N LEU A 11 5.17 6.05 1.83
CA LEU A 11 5.08 6.40 0.42
C LEU A 11 3.71 7.00 0.10
N ASP A 12 3.67 7.82 -0.94
CA ASP A 12 2.45 8.44 -1.47
C ASP A 12 2.30 8.09 -2.97
N GLU A 13 2.59 6.84 -3.34
CA GLU A 13 2.68 6.40 -4.74
C GLU A 13 1.32 6.05 -5.35
N ALA A 14 0.45 5.40 -4.58
CA ALA A 14 -0.89 5.04 -5.03
C ALA A 14 -1.93 6.08 -4.56
N LEU A 15 -2.88 6.43 -5.43
CA LEU A 15 -4.03 7.26 -5.07
C LEU A 15 -5.35 6.51 -5.34
N ILE A 16 -5.92 5.94 -4.29
CA ILE A 16 -7.21 5.25 -4.35
C ILE A 16 -8.33 6.20 -3.95
N THR A 17 -9.38 6.26 -4.78
CA THR A 17 -10.53 7.13 -4.53
C THR A 17 -11.80 6.33 -4.35
N VAL A 18 -12.78 6.90 -3.65
CA VAL A 18 -14.10 6.31 -3.46
C VAL A 18 -14.78 5.99 -4.80
N ASP A 19 -14.60 6.84 -5.80
CA ASP A 19 -15.16 6.62 -7.14
C ASP A 19 -14.55 5.38 -7.78
N GLN A 20 -13.24 5.16 -7.71
CA GLN A 20 -12.59 3.94 -8.21
C GLN A 20 -13.15 2.69 -7.52
N LEU A 21 -13.33 2.72 -6.19
CA LEU A 21 -13.93 1.59 -5.46
C LEU A 21 -15.37 1.30 -5.93
N ARG A 22 -16.16 2.34 -6.20
CA ARG A 22 -17.52 2.18 -6.75
C ARG A 22 -17.52 1.63 -8.17
N GLU A 23 -16.57 2.06 -9.00
CA GLU A 23 -16.40 1.52 -10.36
C GLU A 23 -16.04 0.03 -10.36
N MET A 24 -15.36 -0.45 -9.31
CA MET A 24 -15.10 -1.87 -9.09
C MET A 24 -16.35 -2.66 -8.64
N GLY A 25 -17.47 -1.99 -8.37
CA GLY A 25 -18.74 -2.63 -8.00
C GLY A 25 -19.00 -2.71 -6.49
N LEU A 26 -18.18 -2.05 -5.65
CA LEU A 26 -18.43 -1.94 -4.21
C LEU A 26 -19.60 -1.00 -3.94
N ASN A 27 -20.68 -1.51 -3.36
CA ASN A 27 -21.86 -0.73 -2.99
C ASN A 27 -21.93 -0.52 -1.47
N LEU A 28 -20.87 0.05 -0.91
CA LEU A 28 -20.74 0.35 0.52
C LEU A 28 -21.10 1.80 0.84
N PRO A 29 -21.42 2.11 2.11
CA PRO A 29 -21.55 3.48 2.59
C PRO A 29 -20.27 4.28 2.34
N GLU A 30 -20.41 5.58 2.07
CA GLU A 30 -19.28 6.45 1.73
C GLU A 30 -18.17 6.44 2.79
N GLN A 31 -18.51 6.37 4.08
CA GLN A 31 -17.52 6.25 5.16
C GLN A 31 -16.71 4.96 5.04
N GLN A 32 -17.36 3.81 4.81
CA GLN A 32 -16.67 2.54 4.65
C GLN A 32 -15.82 2.50 3.38
N LEU A 33 -16.28 3.14 2.30
CA LEU A 33 -15.47 3.29 1.08
C LEU A 33 -14.26 4.19 1.31
N GLN A 34 -14.38 5.27 2.09
CA GLN A 34 -13.22 6.11 2.44
C GLN A 34 -12.21 5.33 3.29
N GLU A 35 -12.67 4.60 4.30
CA GLU A 35 -11.80 3.75 5.13
C GLU A 35 -11.12 2.67 4.30
N LEU A 36 -11.86 2.02 3.40
CA LEU A 36 -11.29 1.03 2.49
C LEU A 36 -10.29 1.67 1.52
N ALA A 37 -10.58 2.86 0.97
CA ALA A 37 -9.67 3.53 0.05
C ALA A 37 -8.32 3.84 0.72
N VAL A 38 -8.37 4.35 1.96
CA VAL A 38 -7.16 4.59 2.77
C VAL A 38 -6.43 3.27 3.04
N HIS A 39 -7.14 2.24 3.50
CA HIS A 39 -6.53 0.94 3.79
C HIS A 39 -5.86 0.31 2.56
N VAL A 40 -6.51 0.37 1.40
CA VAL A 40 -5.98 -0.15 0.14
C VAL A 40 -4.75 0.66 -0.29
N GLN A 41 -4.82 1.99 -0.19
CA GLN A 41 -3.69 2.87 -0.47
C GLN A 41 -2.49 2.56 0.44
N ASP A 42 -2.70 2.46 1.76
CA ASP A 42 -1.66 2.09 2.72
C ASP A 42 -1.06 0.72 2.39
N THR A 43 -1.90 -0.26 2.05
CA THR A 43 -1.45 -1.62 1.70
C THR A 43 -0.58 -1.62 0.43
N ILE A 44 -0.98 -0.87 -0.59
CA ILE A 44 -0.19 -0.73 -1.83
C ILE A 44 1.16 -0.08 -1.51
N ASN A 45 1.15 1.04 -0.78
CA ASN A 45 2.35 1.77 -0.41
C ASN A 45 3.31 0.93 0.46
N GLU A 46 2.78 0.14 1.39
CA GLU A 46 3.56 -0.78 2.21
C GLU A 46 4.28 -1.83 1.35
N ARG A 47 3.56 -2.50 0.44
CA ARG A 47 4.15 -3.54 -0.43
C ARG A 47 5.17 -2.97 -1.40
N ILE A 48 4.89 -1.81 -1.99
CA ILE A 48 5.87 -1.09 -2.83
C ILE A 48 7.12 -0.77 -2.00
N GLY A 49 6.95 -0.29 -0.78
CA GLY A 49 8.06 0.01 0.13
C GLY A 49 8.90 -1.22 0.45
N GLU A 50 8.27 -2.36 0.72
CA GLU A 50 8.90 -3.65 0.98
C GLU A 50 9.74 -4.12 -0.21
N GLU A 51 9.14 -4.27 -1.40
CA GLU A 51 9.86 -4.74 -2.59
C GLU A 51 10.95 -3.76 -3.04
N ALA A 52 10.70 -2.46 -2.88
CA ALA A 52 11.70 -1.44 -3.17
C ALA A 52 12.90 -1.56 -2.23
N VAL A 53 12.67 -1.72 -0.92
CA VAL A 53 13.71 -1.93 0.09
C VAL A 53 14.53 -3.19 -0.17
N GLU A 54 13.89 -4.28 -0.60
CA GLU A 54 14.58 -5.52 -0.96
C GLU A 54 15.54 -5.35 -2.16
N SER A 55 15.25 -4.38 -3.03
CA SER A 55 16.07 -4.05 -4.19
C SER A 55 17.21 -3.06 -3.89
N LEU A 56 17.22 -2.45 -2.70
CA LEU A 56 18.24 -1.46 -2.30
C LEU A 56 19.49 -2.13 -1.71
N THR A 57 20.63 -1.45 -1.86
CA THR A 57 21.86 -1.83 -1.15
C THR A 57 21.82 -1.38 0.31
N GLY A 58 22.68 -1.96 1.16
CA GLY A 58 22.76 -1.56 2.57
C GLY A 58 23.02 -0.05 2.77
N GLU A 59 23.89 0.56 1.96
CA GLU A 59 24.16 2.00 2.00
C GLU A 59 22.93 2.83 1.61
N GLN A 60 22.16 2.37 0.62
CA GLN A 60 20.92 3.02 0.19
C GLN A 60 19.82 2.88 1.26
N LEU A 61 19.76 1.76 1.96
CA LEU A 61 18.83 1.57 3.08
C LEU A 61 19.14 2.51 4.25
N GLU A 62 20.42 2.70 4.59
CA GLU A 62 20.81 3.69 5.61
C GLU A 62 20.45 5.12 5.19
N GLU A 63 20.62 5.46 3.90
CA GLU A 63 20.20 6.75 3.34
C GLU A 63 18.67 6.93 3.44
N LEU A 64 17.89 5.90 3.08
CA LEU A 64 16.44 5.90 3.17
C LEU A 64 15.96 6.09 4.62
N ILE A 65 16.52 5.35 5.57
CA ILE A 65 16.20 5.51 7.01
C ILE A 65 16.50 6.94 7.45
N THR A 66 17.66 7.48 7.04
CA THR A 66 18.04 8.86 7.36
C THR A 66 17.07 9.88 6.76
N MET A 67 16.59 9.67 5.53
CA MET A 67 15.57 10.54 4.92
C MET A 67 14.27 10.51 5.72
N GLN A 68 13.83 9.33 6.16
CA GLN A 68 12.64 9.18 7.00
C GLN A 68 12.80 9.85 8.37
N ASP A 69 13.94 9.68 9.04
CA ASP A 69 14.26 10.34 10.32
C ASP A 69 14.27 11.87 10.20
N ASN A 70 14.66 12.38 9.02
CA ASN A 70 14.62 13.81 8.71
C ASN A 70 13.22 14.32 8.32
N GLY A 71 12.21 13.46 8.29
CA GLY A 71 10.84 13.82 7.95
C GLY A 71 10.65 14.16 6.47
N VAL A 72 11.43 13.54 5.59
CA VAL A 72 11.23 13.65 4.13
C VAL A 72 9.86 13.05 3.78
N SER A 73 9.10 13.74 2.92
CA SER A 73 7.75 13.33 2.52
C SER A 73 7.76 12.07 1.66
N GLY A 74 6.67 11.28 1.68
CA GLY A 74 6.58 10.03 0.93
C GLY A 74 6.71 10.22 -0.58
N ASP A 75 6.17 11.30 -1.14
CA ASP A 75 6.42 11.71 -2.55
C ASP A 75 7.92 11.80 -2.88
N GLN A 76 8.70 12.47 -2.02
CA GLN A 76 10.14 12.67 -2.24
C GLN A 76 10.92 11.36 -2.06
N ILE A 77 10.49 10.51 -1.14
CA ILE A 77 11.04 9.16 -0.98
C ILE A 77 10.74 8.32 -2.22
N GLY A 78 9.51 8.37 -2.74
CA GLY A 78 9.11 7.69 -3.97
C GLY A 78 9.93 8.14 -5.18
N GLU A 79 10.12 9.45 -5.37
CA GLU A 79 11.04 9.98 -6.40
C GLU A 79 12.47 9.47 -6.22
N TRP A 80 12.96 9.40 -4.98
CA TRP A 80 14.29 8.89 -4.69
C TRP A 80 14.41 7.41 -5.04
N LEU A 81 13.39 6.59 -4.71
CA LEU A 81 13.34 5.17 -5.04
C LEU A 81 13.32 4.94 -6.56
N ARG A 82 12.52 5.71 -7.33
CA ARG A 82 12.48 5.65 -8.80
C ARG A 82 13.86 5.76 -9.46
N THR A 83 14.79 6.49 -8.84
CA THR A 83 16.14 6.70 -9.41
C THR A 83 17.13 5.59 -9.08
N ARG A 84 16.81 4.71 -8.11
CA ARG A 84 17.73 3.73 -7.51
C ARG A 84 17.26 2.30 -7.66
N VAL A 85 15.95 2.09 -7.54
CA VAL A 85 15.31 0.79 -7.66
C VAL A 85 15.04 0.54 -9.15
N PRO A 86 15.62 -0.53 -9.74
CA PRO A 86 15.28 -0.92 -11.10
C PRO A 86 13.82 -1.34 -11.17
N ASP A 87 13.16 -1.04 -12.28
CA ASP A 87 11.77 -1.43 -12.52
C ASP A 87 10.78 -0.91 -11.46
N TYR A 88 11.12 0.18 -10.75
CA TYR A 88 10.26 0.74 -9.69
C TYR A 88 8.86 1.10 -10.18
N GLU A 89 8.73 1.66 -11.39
CA GLU A 89 7.41 1.94 -11.96
C GLU A 89 6.58 0.67 -12.17
N GLN A 90 7.24 -0.44 -12.52
CA GLN A 90 6.59 -1.74 -12.65
C GLN A 90 6.18 -2.29 -11.28
N ILE A 91 7.03 -2.15 -10.25
CA ILE A 91 6.69 -2.52 -8.87
C ILE A 91 5.43 -1.77 -8.40
N VAL A 92 5.35 -0.46 -8.67
CA VAL A 92 4.18 0.36 -8.33
C VAL A 92 2.92 -0.14 -9.05
N GLU A 93 3.00 -0.36 -10.37
CA GLU A 93 1.87 -0.81 -11.17
C GLU A 93 1.39 -2.22 -10.78
N ASP A 94 2.33 -3.16 -10.63
CA ASP A 94 2.03 -4.56 -10.27
C ASP A 94 1.39 -4.63 -8.88
N ASN A 95 1.96 -3.98 -7.86
CA ASN A 95 1.37 -3.98 -6.52
C ASN A 95 0.01 -3.29 -6.50
N THR A 96 -0.17 -2.20 -7.23
CA THR A 96 -1.48 -1.54 -7.36
C THR A 96 -2.52 -2.49 -7.96
N MET A 97 -2.18 -3.18 -9.07
CA MET A 97 -3.09 -4.13 -9.71
C MET A 97 -3.38 -5.34 -8.83
N ILE A 98 -2.37 -5.88 -8.13
CA ILE A 98 -2.52 -7.03 -7.24
C ILE A 98 -3.47 -6.68 -6.09
N VAL A 99 -3.22 -5.59 -5.37
CA VAL A 99 -4.04 -5.22 -4.22
C VAL A 99 -5.45 -4.85 -4.64
N LEU A 100 -5.62 -4.12 -5.76
CA LEU A 100 -6.98 -3.85 -6.27
C LEU A 100 -7.68 -5.14 -6.71
N GLY A 101 -6.96 -6.11 -7.27
CA GLY A 101 -7.48 -7.43 -7.58
C GLY A 101 -7.94 -8.18 -6.33
N GLU A 102 -7.14 -8.18 -5.27
CA GLU A 102 -7.50 -8.76 -3.96
C GLU A 102 -8.76 -8.10 -3.40
N VAL A 103 -8.86 -6.77 -3.45
CA VAL A 103 -10.07 -6.04 -3.03
C VAL A 103 -11.29 -6.49 -3.82
N VAL A 104 -11.14 -6.70 -5.13
CA VAL A 104 -12.21 -7.18 -6.02
C VAL A 104 -12.64 -8.60 -5.67
N ASP A 105 -11.69 -9.50 -5.46
CA ASP A 105 -11.96 -10.88 -5.04
C ASP A 105 -12.63 -10.94 -3.65
N ASP A 106 -12.26 -10.03 -2.76
CA ASP A 106 -12.83 -9.90 -1.42
C ASP A 106 -14.13 -9.07 -1.36
N ILE A 107 -14.64 -8.55 -2.49
CA ILE A 107 -15.86 -7.71 -2.54
C ILE A 107 -17.03 -8.36 -1.79
N ASP A 108 -17.22 -9.68 -1.92
CA ASP A 108 -18.31 -10.37 -1.23
C ASP A 108 -18.08 -10.39 0.29
N ALA A 109 -16.85 -10.65 0.74
CA ALA A 109 -16.48 -10.64 2.16
C ALA A 109 -16.55 -9.24 2.78
N ILE A 110 -16.19 -8.20 2.02
CA ILE A 110 -16.26 -6.80 2.46
C ILE A 110 -17.71 -6.32 2.53
N GLN A 111 -18.57 -6.72 1.59
CA GLN A 111 -19.97 -6.29 1.55
C GLN A 111 -20.89 -7.07 2.49
N GLN A 112 -20.51 -8.30 2.85
CA GLN A 112 -21.25 -9.09 3.83
C GLN A 112 -20.81 -8.64 5.24
N PRO A 113 -21.68 -8.01 6.05
CA PRO A 113 -21.36 -7.82 7.45
C PRO A 113 -21.16 -9.21 8.07
N LYS A 114 -19.94 -9.47 8.57
CA LYS A 114 -19.58 -10.71 9.26
C LYS A 114 -20.73 -11.10 10.20
N PRO A 115 -21.39 -12.27 10.04
CA PRO A 115 -22.49 -12.63 10.91
C PRO A 115 -21.94 -12.65 12.34
N GLU A 116 -22.54 -11.84 13.20
CA GLU A 116 -22.20 -11.64 14.60
C GLU A 116 -22.60 -12.87 15.43
N ALA A 117 -22.09 -14.06 15.06
CA ALA A 117 -22.43 -15.37 15.62
C ALA A 117 -21.27 -16.01 16.41
N GLU A 118 -20.27 -15.22 16.84
CA GLU A 118 -19.23 -15.66 17.79
C GLU A 118 -19.21 -14.77 19.05
N ARG A 119 -20.39 -14.27 19.46
CA ARG A 119 -20.62 -13.77 20.82
C ARG A 119 -21.53 -14.75 21.55
N GLU A 120 -21.00 -15.92 21.90
CA GLU A 120 -21.58 -16.80 22.92
C GLU A 120 -20.54 -17.12 23.99
#